data_AF-A0A6P0NF36-F1
#
_entry.id   AF-A0A6P0NF36-F1
#
_cell.length_a   1.000
_cell.length_b   1.000
_cell.length_c   1.000
_cell.angle_alpha   90.00
_cell.angle_beta   90.00
_cell.angle_gamma   90.00
#
_symmetry.space_group_name_H-M   'P 1'
#
loop_
_entity.id
_entity.type
_entity.pdbx_description
1 polymer ?
#
loop_
_entity_poly.entity_id
_entity_poly.type
_entity_poly.pdbx_seq_one_letter_code
_entity_poly.pdbx_strand_id
1 'polypeptide(L)'
;GSNLVYVMGTVGYDFGTEARRDSFKQLMPPVEVNGVMVPPNPYDARQMGDYLGQNLYEAKSLIWTLNLELTPIYALEPVGAFADDTYGTLQDMLASEALPENDDEYIERVSMAGRLSQKTVKLFSGQELPVLKLYSPRGMYGWTINTLVDNAIEAVREQQENADEAAIRKSLTAFLHRVYYDLRNLGQADRDRAINYAAINAFQAAESISEAVAIGMELHSIEVEKSPFCRYDSNCWDVKLKFFDPDHGRRAKKIYRFTIDVIDLVPVTLGHVRSWSVPK
;
A
#
# COMPACT_ATOMS: atom_id res chain seq x y z
N GLY A 1 -1.82 -24.89 -0.86
CA GLY A 1 -1.29 -23.56 -1.24
C GLY A 1 -0.61 -22.95 -0.05
N SER A 2 0.32 -22.02 -0.26
CA SER A 2 0.87 -21.19 0.81
C SER A 2 -0.26 -20.40 1.49
N ASN A 3 -0.19 -20.18 2.81
CA ASN A 3 -1.13 -19.30 3.52
C ASN A 3 -0.59 -17.87 3.68
N LEU A 4 0.48 -17.53 2.97
CA LEU A 4 1.07 -16.20 2.97
C LEU A 4 0.21 -15.24 2.16
N VAL A 5 0.05 -14.02 2.67
CA VAL A 5 -0.61 -12.91 1.99
C VAL A 5 0.31 -11.71 2.02
N TYR A 6 0.47 -11.07 0.86
CA TYR A 6 1.08 -9.74 0.75
C TYR A 6 0.16 -8.88 -0.10
N VAL A 7 -0.46 -7.86 0.51
CA VAL A 7 -1.61 -7.16 -0.05
C VAL A 7 -1.50 -5.66 0.20
N MET A 8 -2.05 -4.86 -0.72
CA MET A 8 -2.15 -3.41 -0.58
C MET A 8 -3.59 -2.99 -0.32
N GLY A 9 -3.79 -1.83 0.31
CA GLY A 9 -5.13 -1.32 0.60
C GLY A 9 -5.11 -0.06 1.46
N THR A 10 -6.16 0.13 2.24
CA THR A 10 -6.30 1.14 3.30
C THR A 10 -6.75 0.48 4.60
N VAL A 11 -6.31 1.03 5.73
CA VAL A 11 -6.67 0.54 7.06
C VAL A 11 -8.06 1.04 7.44
N GLY A 12 -8.83 0.18 8.09
CA GLY A 12 -10.08 0.56 8.71
C GLY A 12 -10.31 -0.18 10.01
N TYR A 13 -11.46 0.07 10.60
CA TYR A 13 -11.93 -0.66 11.77
C TYR A 13 -13.43 -0.88 11.71
N ASP A 14 -13.88 -1.89 12.43
CA ASP A 14 -15.29 -2.23 12.62
C ASP A 14 -15.52 -2.63 14.08
N PHE A 15 -16.71 -2.34 14.60
CA PHE A 15 -17.05 -2.59 16.00
C PHE A 15 -17.51 -4.03 16.26
N GLY A 16 -17.97 -4.74 15.23
CA GLY A 16 -18.59 -6.06 15.28
C GLY A 16 -19.97 -6.11 15.96
N THR A 17 -20.18 -5.30 17.00
CA THR A 17 -21.40 -5.30 17.84
C THR A 17 -21.79 -3.89 18.27
N GLU A 18 -23.06 -3.69 18.59
CA GLU A 18 -23.58 -2.44 19.14
C GLU A 18 -22.96 -2.12 20.50
N ALA A 19 -22.78 -3.12 21.36
CA ALA A 19 -22.17 -2.94 22.67
C ALA A 19 -20.75 -2.38 22.56
N ARG A 20 -19.94 -2.90 21.63
CA ARG A 20 -18.58 -2.41 21.39
C ARG A 20 -18.58 -0.97 20.87
N ARG A 21 -19.45 -0.66 19.91
CA ARG A 21 -19.63 0.71 19.40
C ARG A 21 -20.00 1.68 20.53
N ASP A 22 -20.94 1.29 21.38
CA ASP A 22 -21.45 2.15 22.45
C ASP A 22 -20.40 2.38 23.54
N SER A 23 -19.50 1.42 23.79
CA SER A 23 -18.32 1.63 24.65
C SER A 23 -17.42 2.75 24.12
N PHE A 24 -17.07 2.75 22.82
CA PHE A 24 -16.26 3.83 22.24
C PHE A 24 -16.98 5.18 22.26
N LYS A 25 -18.30 5.21 22.04
CA LYS A 25 -19.10 6.44 22.20
C LYS A 25 -19.03 7.06 23.60
N GLN A 26 -18.90 6.22 24.64
CA GLN A 26 -18.86 6.68 26.04
C GLN A 26 -17.45 7.07 26.49
N LEU A 27 -16.42 6.39 25.98
CA LEU A 27 -15.03 6.56 26.41
C LEU A 27 -14.29 7.66 25.64
N MET A 28 -14.61 7.84 24.36
CA MET A 28 -13.94 8.87 23.56
C MET A 28 -14.30 10.28 24.06
N PRO A 29 -13.32 11.18 24.22
CA PRO A 29 -13.58 12.54 24.65
C PRO A 29 -14.25 13.35 23.53
N PRO A 30 -15.03 14.39 23.87
CA PRO A 30 -15.45 15.38 22.88
C PRO A 30 -14.21 16.11 22.33
N VAL A 31 -14.27 16.52 21.06
CA VAL A 31 -13.16 17.21 20.40
C VAL A 31 -13.54 18.66 20.09
N GLU A 32 -12.56 19.56 20.09
CA GLU A 32 -12.76 20.94 19.67
C GLU A 32 -12.49 21.06 18.17
N VAL A 33 -13.47 21.58 17.42
CA VAL A 33 -13.34 21.84 15.98
C VAL A 33 -13.66 23.31 15.74
N ASN A 34 -12.67 24.09 15.32
CA ASN A 34 -12.80 25.54 15.06
C ASN A 34 -13.41 26.32 16.24
N GLY A 35 -13.00 26.03 17.48
CA GLY A 35 -13.51 26.68 18.68
C GLY A 35 -14.87 26.15 19.18
N VAL A 36 -15.41 25.09 18.57
CA VAL A 36 -16.68 24.47 18.97
C VAL A 36 -16.45 23.07 19.48
N MET A 37 -16.91 22.78 20.70
CA MET A 37 -16.91 21.44 21.25
C MET A 37 -17.97 20.58 20.55
N VAL A 38 -17.53 19.52 19.87
CA VAL A 38 -18.40 18.53 19.23
C VAL A 38 -18.36 17.20 20.00
N PRO A 39 -19.47 16.45 20.03
CA PRO A 39 -19.50 15.15 20.71
C PRO A 39 -18.55 14.16 20.04
N PRO A 40 -18.06 13.14 20.78
CA PRO A 40 -17.23 12.09 20.21
C PRO A 40 -17.99 11.37 19.10
N ASN A 41 -17.34 11.22 17.96
CA ASN A 41 -17.84 10.42 16.84
C ASN A 41 -16.90 9.24 16.60
N PRO A 42 -17.23 8.03 17.09
CA PRO A 42 -16.35 6.87 16.92
C PRO A 42 -16.31 6.38 15.47
N TYR A 43 -17.08 6.95 14.54
CA TYR A 43 -16.97 6.68 13.10
C TYR A 43 -16.02 7.66 12.38
N ASP A 44 -15.57 8.74 13.04
CA ASP A 44 -14.54 9.61 12.50
C ASP A 44 -13.17 8.96 12.76
N ALA A 45 -12.50 8.53 11.69
CA ALA A 45 -11.21 7.85 11.77
C ALA A 45 -10.13 8.72 12.44
N ARG A 46 -10.19 10.05 12.32
CA ARG A 46 -9.24 10.95 13.00
C ARG A 46 -9.43 10.89 14.51
N GLN A 47 -10.68 11.06 14.96
CA GLN A 47 -10.98 10.97 16.40
C GLN A 47 -10.64 9.60 16.97
N MET A 48 -10.89 8.52 16.22
CA MET A 48 -10.53 7.16 16.63
C MET A 48 -9.00 6.99 16.69
N GLY A 49 -8.27 7.42 15.67
CA GLY A 49 -6.82 7.39 15.62
C GLY A 49 -6.19 8.13 16.81
N ASP A 50 -6.62 9.37 17.05
CA ASP A 50 -6.16 10.20 18.18
C ASP A 50 -6.44 9.55 19.53
N TYR A 51 -7.65 9.01 19.71
CA TYR A 51 -8.04 8.32 20.95
C TYR A 51 -7.17 7.08 21.20
N LEU A 52 -6.94 6.27 20.16
CA LEU A 52 -6.11 5.07 20.25
C LEU A 52 -4.63 5.40 20.45
N GLY A 53 -4.12 6.50 19.90
CA GLY A 53 -2.75 6.95 20.15
C GLY A 53 -2.47 7.23 21.63
N GLN A 54 -3.50 7.62 22.39
CA GLN A 54 -3.41 7.81 23.85
C GLN A 54 -3.82 6.56 24.65
N ASN A 55 -4.58 5.64 24.03
CA ASN A 55 -5.20 4.50 24.69
C ASN A 55 -5.02 3.21 23.88
N LEU A 56 -3.78 2.90 23.49
CA LEU A 56 -3.49 1.82 22.53
C LEU A 56 -4.01 0.45 22.97
N TYR A 57 -4.17 0.22 24.28
CA TYR A 57 -4.76 -1.01 24.81
C TYR A 57 -6.20 -1.27 24.33
N GLU A 58 -6.94 -0.23 23.92
CA GLU A 58 -8.28 -0.34 23.31
C GLU A 58 -8.24 -0.78 21.84
N ALA A 59 -7.09 -0.73 21.16
CA ALA A 59 -6.98 -1.12 19.76
C ALA A 59 -7.40 -2.58 19.54
N LYS A 60 -7.11 -3.45 20.50
CA LYS A 60 -7.53 -4.87 20.46
C LYS A 60 -9.05 -5.06 20.59
N SER A 61 -9.76 -4.02 21.02
CA SER A 61 -11.23 -3.97 21.08
C SER A 61 -11.86 -3.64 19.71
N LEU A 62 -11.10 -3.43 18.65
CA LEU A 62 -11.63 -3.22 17.30
C LEU A 62 -11.38 -4.45 16.41
N ILE A 63 -12.26 -4.66 15.43
CA ILE A 63 -11.95 -5.49 14.28
C ILE A 63 -11.22 -4.60 13.29
N TRP A 64 -9.91 -4.70 13.22
CA TRP A 64 -9.12 -4.00 12.21
C TRP A 64 -9.41 -4.60 10.84
N THR A 65 -9.63 -3.76 9.83
CA THR A 65 -9.87 -4.21 8.46
C THR A 65 -8.79 -3.69 7.53
N LEU A 66 -8.47 -4.49 6.52
CA LEU A 66 -7.81 -4.01 5.32
C LEU A 66 -8.84 -3.93 4.22
N ASN A 67 -8.92 -2.76 3.59
CA ASN A 67 -9.89 -2.46 2.56
C ASN A 67 -9.19 -2.33 1.21
N LEU A 68 -9.79 -2.92 0.18
CA LEU A 68 -9.51 -2.53 -1.21
C LEU A 68 -10.59 -1.54 -1.60
N GLU A 69 -10.19 -0.29 -1.76
CA GLU A 69 -11.10 0.85 -1.88
C GLU A 69 -12.06 0.88 -0.68
N LEU A 70 -13.37 0.82 -0.91
CA LEU A 70 -14.39 0.85 0.14
C LEU A 70 -14.85 -0.56 0.55
N THR A 71 -14.17 -1.61 0.08
CA THR A 71 -14.56 -3.00 0.34
C THR A 71 -13.58 -3.66 1.30
N PRO A 72 -14.02 -4.07 2.51
CA PRO A 72 -13.17 -4.81 3.41
C PRO A 72 -12.89 -6.22 2.84
N ILE A 73 -11.62 -6.61 2.81
CA ILE A 73 -11.16 -7.89 2.24
C ILE A 73 -10.52 -8.81 3.27
N TYR A 74 -9.95 -8.25 4.35
CA TYR A 74 -9.35 -9.00 5.44
C TYR A 74 -9.68 -8.34 6.77
N ALA A 75 -9.85 -9.16 7.80
CA ALA A 75 -9.71 -8.71 9.17
C ALA A 75 -8.27 -8.93 9.64
N LEU A 76 -7.65 -7.89 10.19
CA LEU A 76 -6.26 -7.89 10.63
C LEU A 76 -6.20 -8.29 12.12
N GLU A 77 -5.47 -9.36 12.43
CA GLU A 77 -5.27 -9.83 13.80
C GLU A 77 -3.76 -9.79 14.13
N PRO A 78 -3.27 -8.71 14.78
CA PRO A 78 -1.94 -8.71 15.39
C PRO A 78 -1.79 -9.83 16.43
N VAL A 79 -0.72 -10.63 16.30
CA VAL A 79 -0.45 -11.80 17.14
C VAL A 79 1.04 -11.91 17.52
N GLY A 80 1.32 -12.65 18.59
CA GLY A 80 2.69 -12.94 19.02
C GLY A 80 3.30 -11.80 19.84
N ALA A 81 4.64 -11.83 19.97
CA ALA A 81 5.38 -10.93 20.86
C ALA A 81 5.38 -9.46 20.41
N PHE A 82 5.12 -9.19 19.13
CA PHE A 82 5.10 -7.84 18.54
C PHE A 82 3.67 -7.35 18.28
N ALA A 83 2.66 -7.92 18.95
CA ALA A 83 1.27 -7.55 18.73
C ALA A 83 1.02 -6.08 19.07
N ASP A 84 1.57 -5.58 20.19
CA ASP A 84 1.41 -4.19 20.63
C ASP A 84 2.04 -3.22 19.62
N ASP A 85 3.27 -3.49 19.14
CA ASP A 85 3.93 -2.68 18.10
C ASP A 85 3.12 -2.66 16.79
N THR A 86 2.51 -3.80 16.45
CA THR A 86 1.69 -3.94 15.24
C THR A 86 0.37 -3.18 15.39
N TYR A 87 -0.26 -3.19 16.56
CA TYR A 87 -1.42 -2.33 16.85
C TYR A 87 -1.05 -0.85 16.79
N GLY A 88 0.11 -0.46 17.31
CA GLY A 88 0.61 0.92 17.19
C GLY A 88 0.75 1.33 15.73
N THR A 89 1.37 0.48 14.91
CA THR A 89 1.52 0.72 13.46
C THR A 89 0.16 0.86 12.76
N LEU A 90 -0.83 0.03 13.11
CA LEU A 90 -2.19 0.12 12.54
C LEU A 90 -2.89 1.42 12.95
N GLN A 91 -2.71 1.86 14.19
CA GLN A 91 -3.25 3.12 14.67
C GLN A 91 -2.59 4.31 13.97
N ASP A 92 -1.27 4.31 13.80
CA ASP A 92 -0.55 5.36 13.08
C ASP A 92 -1.04 5.45 11.63
N MET A 93 -1.15 4.32 10.95
CA MET A 93 -1.71 4.26 9.59
C MET A 93 -3.14 4.79 9.52
N LEU A 94 -4.01 4.42 10.46
CA LEU A 94 -5.39 4.91 10.50
C LEU A 94 -5.46 6.44 10.70
N ALA A 95 -4.62 6.98 11.58
CA ALA A 95 -4.55 8.42 11.84
C ALA A 95 -4.02 9.17 10.61
N SER A 96 -2.92 8.71 10.03
CA SER A 96 -2.32 9.28 8.82
C SER A 96 -3.20 9.18 7.59
N GLU A 97 -3.96 8.09 7.41
CA GLU A 97 -4.94 7.96 6.31
C GLU A 97 -6.10 8.98 6.41
N ALA A 98 -6.31 9.55 7.60
CA ALA A 98 -7.39 10.49 7.85
C ALA A 98 -6.95 11.96 7.82
N LEU A 99 -5.65 12.21 7.61
CA LEU A 99 -5.10 13.56 7.39
C LEU A 99 -5.53 14.14 6.03
N PRO A 100 -5.49 15.48 5.85
CA PRO A 100 -5.68 16.09 4.55
C PRO A 100 -4.64 15.62 3.51
N GLU A 101 -5.02 15.50 2.23
CA GLU A 101 -4.13 15.01 1.16
C GLU A 101 -2.86 15.86 0.94
N ASN A 102 -2.88 17.11 1.41
CA ASN A 102 -1.77 18.06 1.33
C ASN A 102 -0.89 18.07 2.60
N ASP A 103 -1.15 17.18 3.55
CA ASP A 103 -0.33 16.98 4.74
C ASP A 103 0.84 16.04 4.42
N ASP A 104 2.03 16.36 4.94
CA ASP A 104 3.25 15.59 4.67
C ASP A 104 3.20 14.18 5.32
N GLU A 105 2.38 14.01 6.36
CA GLU A 105 2.18 12.73 7.04
C GLU A 105 0.98 11.92 6.50
N TYR A 106 0.29 12.44 5.48
CA TYR A 106 -0.85 11.76 4.87
C TYR A 106 -0.45 10.43 4.25
N ILE A 107 -1.12 9.34 4.62
CA ILE A 107 -0.93 8.03 3.99
C ILE A 107 -2.10 7.80 3.04
N GLU A 108 -1.81 7.59 1.76
CA GLU A 108 -2.84 7.27 0.77
C GLU A 108 -3.10 5.76 0.70
N ARG A 109 -2.05 4.93 0.84
CA ARG A 109 -2.14 3.48 0.78
C ARG A 109 -1.13 2.82 1.69
N VAL A 110 -1.47 1.59 2.08
CA VAL A 110 -0.62 0.72 2.88
C VAL A 110 -0.34 -0.62 2.20
N SER A 111 0.76 -1.27 2.57
CA SER A 111 0.98 -2.70 2.34
C SER A 111 0.87 -3.48 3.65
N MET A 112 0.43 -4.73 3.58
CA MET A 112 0.34 -5.64 4.70
C MET A 112 0.89 -7.01 4.34
N ALA A 113 1.68 -7.60 5.24
CA ALA A 113 2.19 -8.95 5.14
C ALA A 113 1.65 -9.80 6.30
N GLY A 114 0.99 -10.92 5.99
CA GLY A 114 0.38 -11.76 7.03
C GLY A 114 0.17 -13.21 6.61
N ARG A 115 -0.32 -14.01 7.56
CA ARG A 115 -0.74 -15.40 7.28
C ARG A 115 -2.24 -15.56 7.43
N LEU A 116 -2.87 -16.08 6.39
CA LEU A 116 -4.28 -16.42 6.41
C LEU A 116 -4.50 -17.52 7.46
N SER A 117 -5.45 -17.27 8.35
CA SER A 117 -5.92 -18.26 9.33
C SER A 117 -7.14 -19.01 8.79
N GLN A 118 -7.58 -20.03 9.53
CA GLN A 118 -8.84 -20.72 9.27
C GLN A 118 -10.05 -20.04 9.91
N LYS A 119 -9.85 -18.88 10.57
CA LYS A 119 -10.91 -18.13 11.23
C LYS A 119 -11.52 -17.10 10.27
N THR A 120 -12.81 -16.86 10.45
CA THR A 120 -13.48 -15.66 9.95
C THR A 120 -13.93 -14.80 11.12
N VAL A 121 -14.17 -13.52 10.85
CA VAL A 121 -14.84 -12.62 11.78
C VAL A 121 -16.03 -11.97 11.07
N LYS A 122 -17.13 -11.82 11.80
CA LYS A 122 -18.33 -11.14 11.30
C LYS A 122 -18.25 -9.67 11.66
N LEU A 123 -18.33 -8.80 10.65
CA LEU A 123 -18.41 -7.35 10.81
C LEU A 123 -19.78 -6.92 11.33
N PHE A 124 -19.90 -5.67 11.75
CA PHE A 124 -21.15 -5.03 12.14
C PHE A 124 -22.20 -5.11 11.02
N SER A 125 -21.78 -5.02 9.75
CA SER A 125 -22.66 -5.17 8.57
C SER A 125 -23.22 -6.59 8.41
N GLY A 126 -22.65 -7.57 9.10
CA GLY A 126 -22.93 -8.99 8.96
C GLY A 126 -22.07 -9.72 7.92
N GLN A 127 -21.22 -9.00 7.17
CA GLN A 127 -20.23 -9.60 6.27
C GLN A 127 -19.21 -10.43 7.07
N GLU A 128 -18.86 -11.62 6.58
CA GLU A 128 -17.77 -12.42 7.15
C GLU A 128 -16.48 -12.19 6.37
N LEU A 129 -15.41 -11.84 7.08
CA LEU A 129 -14.07 -11.66 6.51
C LEU A 129 -13.12 -12.76 6.99
N PRO A 130 -12.21 -13.24 6.12
CA PRO A 130 -11.11 -14.08 6.57
C PRO A 130 -10.12 -13.28 7.43
N VAL A 131 -9.61 -13.93 8.48
CA VAL A 131 -8.65 -13.31 9.40
C VAL A 131 -7.21 -13.51 8.89
N LEU A 132 -6.52 -12.39 8.69
CA LEU A 132 -5.12 -12.27 8.35
C LEU A 132 -4.29 -11.98 9.60
N LYS A 133 -3.45 -12.94 10.02
CA LYS A 133 -2.58 -12.77 11.18
C LYS A 133 -1.34 -11.97 10.85
N LEU A 134 -1.10 -10.91 11.60
CA LEU A 134 0.08 -10.06 11.50
C LEU A 134 1.02 -10.37 12.66
N TYR A 135 2.26 -10.74 12.37
CA TYR A 135 3.22 -11.22 13.38
C TYR A 135 4.23 -10.16 13.82
N SER A 136 4.38 -9.10 13.03
CA SER A 136 5.29 -7.99 13.27
C SER A 136 4.94 -6.83 12.34
N PRO A 137 5.38 -5.60 12.65
CA PRO A 137 5.27 -4.45 11.74
C PRO A 137 6.02 -4.60 10.40
N ARG A 138 6.91 -5.59 10.26
CA ARG A 138 7.67 -5.79 9.01
C ARG A 138 6.73 -6.08 7.84
N GLY A 139 6.90 -5.33 6.76
CA GLY A 139 6.03 -5.41 5.57
C GLY A 139 4.81 -4.51 5.65
N MET A 140 4.64 -3.76 6.75
CA MET A 140 3.69 -2.67 6.88
C MET A 140 4.38 -1.37 6.45
N TYR A 141 4.00 -0.84 5.29
CA TYR A 141 4.51 0.42 4.76
C TYR A 141 3.33 1.30 4.36
N GLY A 142 3.39 2.58 4.68
CA GLY A 142 2.46 3.60 4.20
C GLY A 142 3.15 4.55 3.22
N TRP A 143 2.41 5.06 2.23
CA TRP A 143 2.96 6.01 1.27
C TRP A 143 1.96 7.06 0.82
N THR A 144 2.51 8.19 0.41
CA THR A 144 1.84 9.35 -0.17
C THR A 144 2.30 9.51 -1.60
N ILE A 145 1.39 9.58 -2.58
CA ILE A 145 1.78 9.75 -3.99
C ILE A 145 2.50 11.08 -4.19
N ASN A 146 2.02 12.14 -3.55
CA ASN A 146 2.61 13.48 -3.69
C ASN A 146 4.09 13.49 -3.31
N THR A 147 4.43 12.98 -2.12
CA THR A 147 5.82 12.88 -1.65
C THR A 147 6.69 12.03 -2.58
N LEU A 148 6.16 10.93 -3.11
CA LEU A 148 6.90 10.09 -4.06
C LEU A 148 7.13 10.78 -5.41
N VAL A 149 6.16 11.58 -5.85
CA VAL A 149 6.25 12.38 -7.07
C VAL A 149 7.25 13.52 -6.90
N ASP A 150 7.23 14.20 -5.76
CA ASP A 150 8.15 15.28 -5.42
C ASP A 150 9.60 14.78 -5.42
N ASN A 151 9.88 13.67 -4.71
CA ASN A 151 11.21 13.06 -4.68
C ASN A 151 11.72 12.67 -6.08
N ALA A 152 10.83 12.15 -6.93
CA ALA A 152 11.20 11.77 -8.30
C ALA A 152 11.45 12.99 -9.21
N ILE A 153 10.68 14.08 -9.03
CA ILE A 153 10.90 15.34 -9.75
C ILE A 153 12.24 15.95 -9.35
N GLU A 154 12.58 15.94 -8.06
CA GLU A 154 13.89 16.41 -7.57
C GLU A 154 15.04 15.64 -8.21
N ALA A 155 14.96 14.31 -8.26
CA ALA A 155 15.97 13.48 -8.90
C ALA A 155 16.12 13.77 -10.42
N VAL A 156 15.02 14.05 -11.13
CA VAL A 156 15.09 14.43 -12.56
C VAL A 156 15.70 15.81 -12.74
N ARG A 157 15.39 16.78 -11.87
CA ARG A 157 15.94 18.14 -11.94
C ARG A 157 17.46 18.15 -11.84
N GLU A 158 18.05 17.29 -11.01
CA GLU A 158 19.50 17.15 -10.91
C GLU A 158 20.15 16.70 -12.23
N GLN A 159 19.39 16.04 -13.12
CA GLN A 159 19.87 15.52 -14.40
C GLN A 159 19.46 16.38 -15.62
N GLN A 160 18.36 17.13 -15.54
CA GLN A 160 17.82 17.95 -16.64
C GLN A 160 17.29 19.31 -16.16
N GLU A 161 18.01 20.39 -16.46
CA GLU A 161 17.67 21.76 -16.02
C GLU A 161 16.36 22.35 -16.61
N ASN A 162 15.89 21.85 -17.76
CA ASN A 162 14.72 22.39 -18.49
C ASN A 162 13.51 21.43 -18.52
N ALA A 163 13.38 20.57 -17.51
CA ALA A 163 12.29 19.62 -17.45
C ALA A 163 10.93 20.30 -17.16
N ASP A 164 9.88 19.96 -17.91
CA ASP A 164 8.51 20.42 -17.64
C ASP A 164 7.95 19.67 -16.42
N GLU A 165 8.13 20.27 -15.24
CA GLU A 165 7.72 19.69 -13.97
C GLU A 165 6.21 19.37 -13.93
N ALA A 166 5.37 20.24 -14.50
CA ALA A 166 3.93 20.03 -14.46
C ALA A 166 3.54 18.81 -15.29
N ALA A 167 4.18 18.62 -16.45
CA ALA A 167 4.00 17.43 -17.27
C ALA A 167 4.53 16.16 -16.57
N ILE A 168 5.72 16.22 -15.97
CA ILE A 168 6.32 15.08 -15.25
C ILE A 168 5.45 14.67 -14.07
N ARG A 169 5.03 15.63 -13.24
CA ARG A 169 4.13 15.42 -12.10
C ARG A 169 2.88 14.69 -12.56
N LYS A 170 2.20 15.21 -13.59
CA LYS A 170 0.98 14.62 -14.13
C LYS A 170 1.21 13.17 -14.60
N SER A 171 2.28 12.93 -15.36
CA SER A 171 2.58 11.62 -15.92
C SER A 171 2.98 10.61 -14.84
N LEU A 172 3.75 11.04 -13.83
CA LEU A 172 4.16 10.19 -12.73
C LEU A 172 2.99 9.84 -11.81
N THR A 173 2.15 10.81 -11.44
CA THR A 173 0.91 10.56 -10.70
C THR A 173 0.01 9.58 -11.45
N ALA A 174 -0.17 9.78 -12.77
CA ALA A 174 -0.98 8.86 -13.59
C ALA A 174 -0.38 7.45 -13.65
N PHE A 175 0.95 7.33 -13.78
CA PHE A 175 1.65 6.05 -13.72
C PHE A 175 1.42 5.35 -12.38
N LEU A 176 1.64 6.04 -11.26
CA LEU A 176 1.52 5.50 -9.92
C LEU A 176 0.07 5.06 -9.61
N HIS A 177 -0.93 5.85 -9.99
CA HIS A 177 -2.33 5.45 -9.94
C HIS A 177 -2.58 4.18 -10.76
N ARG A 178 -2.11 4.15 -12.01
CA ARG A 178 -2.34 3.02 -12.90
C ARG A 178 -1.67 1.75 -12.38
N VAL A 179 -0.44 1.83 -11.86
CA VAL A 179 0.23 0.71 -11.21
C VAL A 179 -0.63 0.17 -10.07
N TYR A 180 -1.19 1.03 -9.21
CA TYR A 180 -2.08 0.57 -8.15
C TYR A 180 -3.35 -0.12 -8.69
N TYR A 181 -4.08 0.54 -9.60
CA TYR A 181 -5.38 0.05 -10.07
C TYR A 181 -5.28 -1.19 -10.96
N ASP A 182 -4.26 -1.28 -11.81
CA ASP A 182 -4.04 -2.44 -12.69
C ASP A 182 -3.58 -3.67 -11.88
N LEU A 183 -2.96 -3.44 -10.72
CA LEU A 183 -2.31 -4.50 -9.93
C LEU A 183 -3.07 -4.93 -8.68
N ARG A 184 -4.10 -4.19 -8.25
CA ARG A 184 -4.87 -4.56 -7.05
C ARG A 184 -5.41 -5.99 -7.13
N ASN A 185 -5.17 -6.76 -6.08
CA ASN A 185 -5.60 -8.16 -5.98
C ASN A 185 -5.63 -8.56 -4.49
N LEU A 186 -6.06 -9.79 -4.19
CA LEU A 186 -6.16 -10.28 -2.82
C LEU A 186 -4.81 -10.68 -2.20
N GLY A 187 -3.73 -10.71 -2.97
CA GLY A 187 -2.39 -10.96 -2.45
C GLY A 187 -2.15 -12.38 -1.96
N GLN A 188 -2.98 -13.36 -2.34
CA GLN A 188 -2.86 -14.74 -1.85
C GLN A 188 -1.98 -15.60 -2.75
N ALA A 189 -2.20 -15.54 -4.07
CA ALA A 189 -1.40 -16.31 -5.02
C ALA A 189 0.05 -15.79 -5.06
N ASP A 190 1.01 -16.65 -5.38
CA ASP A 190 2.42 -16.26 -5.46
C ASP A 190 2.63 -15.11 -6.47
N ARG A 191 1.96 -15.20 -7.61
CA ARG A 191 1.92 -14.15 -8.63
C ARG A 191 1.36 -12.83 -8.09
N ASP A 192 0.29 -12.91 -7.31
CA ASP A 192 -0.42 -11.76 -6.73
C ASP A 192 0.46 -11.05 -5.68
N ARG A 193 1.16 -11.82 -4.84
CA ARG A 193 2.17 -11.27 -3.90
C ARG A 193 3.31 -10.58 -4.64
N ALA A 194 3.80 -11.18 -5.73
CA ALA A 194 4.85 -10.57 -6.54
C ALA A 194 4.38 -9.26 -7.17
N ILE A 195 3.14 -9.23 -7.65
CA ILE A 195 2.49 -8.04 -8.19
C ILE A 195 2.37 -6.93 -7.14
N ASN A 196 1.81 -7.24 -5.97
CA ASN A 196 1.63 -6.25 -4.91
C ASN A 196 2.95 -5.71 -4.40
N TYR A 197 3.95 -6.58 -4.24
CA TYR A 197 5.29 -6.15 -3.85
C TYR A 197 5.99 -5.35 -4.96
N ALA A 198 5.77 -5.69 -6.23
CA ALA A 198 6.28 -4.91 -7.36
C ALA A 198 5.70 -3.50 -7.41
N ALA A 199 4.41 -3.34 -7.08
CA ALA A 199 3.81 -2.01 -6.99
C ALA A 199 4.54 -1.17 -5.94
N ILE A 200 4.74 -1.69 -4.73
CA ILE A 200 5.53 -1.04 -3.66
C ILE A 200 6.95 -0.73 -4.12
N ASN A 201 7.63 -1.67 -4.76
CA ASN A 201 8.95 -1.42 -5.32
C ASN A 201 8.96 -0.39 -6.45
N ALA A 202 7.91 -0.30 -7.26
CA ALA A 202 7.82 0.68 -8.35
C ALA A 202 7.71 2.09 -7.78
N PHE A 203 7.00 2.26 -6.65
CA PHE A 203 6.99 3.49 -5.87
C PHE A 203 8.40 3.82 -5.34
N GLN A 204 9.13 2.83 -4.80
CA GLN A 204 10.50 3.04 -4.30
C GLN A 204 11.54 3.23 -5.42
N ALA A 205 11.32 2.64 -6.59
CA ALA A 205 12.15 2.76 -7.77
C ALA A 205 11.68 3.91 -8.69
N ALA A 206 10.84 4.81 -8.18
CA ALA A 206 10.35 5.97 -8.92
C ALA A 206 11.50 6.76 -9.55
N GLU A 207 12.64 6.87 -8.87
CA GLU A 207 13.86 7.48 -9.42
C GLU A 207 14.32 6.81 -10.73
N SER A 208 14.42 5.48 -10.78
CA SER A 208 14.83 4.75 -11.99
C SER A 208 13.81 4.84 -13.13
N ILE A 209 12.53 5.02 -12.79
CA ILE A 209 11.43 5.12 -13.76
C ILE A 209 11.24 6.57 -14.23
N SER A 210 11.63 7.54 -13.39
CA SER A 210 11.50 8.97 -13.64
C SER A 210 12.16 9.39 -14.94
N GLU A 211 13.28 8.78 -15.33
CA GLU A 211 13.93 9.02 -16.63
C GLU A 211 13.00 8.73 -17.83
N ALA A 212 12.24 7.62 -17.79
CA ALA A 212 11.31 7.27 -18.87
C ALA A 212 10.11 8.23 -18.89
N VAL A 213 9.62 8.64 -17.72
CA VAL A 213 8.54 9.61 -17.60
C VAL A 213 8.99 11.00 -18.06
N ALA A 214 10.21 11.41 -17.71
CA ALA A 214 10.82 12.70 -18.06
C ALA A 214 10.98 12.88 -19.57
N ILE A 215 11.24 11.79 -20.30
CA ILE A 215 11.33 11.82 -21.78
C ILE A 215 9.99 11.56 -22.48
N GLY A 216 8.87 11.69 -21.76
CA GLY A 216 7.50 11.63 -22.29
C GLY A 216 6.95 10.22 -22.51
N MET A 217 7.51 9.18 -21.87
CA MET A 217 6.98 7.83 -22.00
C MET A 217 5.89 7.54 -20.97
N GLU A 218 4.88 6.78 -21.39
CA GLU A 218 3.78 6.32 -20.56
C GLU A 218 3.82 4.80 -20.37
N LEU A 219 3.22 4.31 -19.29
CA LEU A 219 3.09 2.88 -19.05
C LEU A 219 2.21 2.24 -20.14
N HIS A 220 2.73 1.22 -20.82
CA HIS A 220 2.03 0.42 -21.81
C HIS A 220 1.35 -0.79 -21.16
N SER A 221 2.14 -1.62 -20.48
CA SER A 221 1.70 -2.89 -19.91
C SER A 221 2.57 -3.31 -18.72
N ILE A 222 1.97 -4.12 -17.85
CA ILE A 222 2.66 -4.80 -16.76
C ILE A 222 2.58 -6.30 -17.03
N GLU A 223 3.73 -6.94 -17.20
CA GLU A 223 3.84 -8.37 -17.47
C GLU A 223 4.49 -9.06 -16.28
N VAL A 224 3.96 -10.21 -15.87
CA VAL A 224 4.42 -10.94 -14.68
C VAL A 224 4.54 -12.41 -15.03
N GLU A 225 5.75 -12.93 -14.91
CA GLU A 225 6.08 -14.32 -15.24
C GLU A 225 6.97 -14.95 -14.17
N LYS A 226 6.99 -16.28 -14.12
CA LYS A 226 7.89 -16.97 -13.20
C LYS A 226 9.34 -16.78 -13.66
N SER A 227 10.22 -16.37 -12.75
CA SER A 227 11.61 -16.14 -13.10
C SER A 227 12.31 -17.48 -13.41
N PRO A 228 13.08 -17.58 -14.51
CA PRO A 228 13.94 -18.72 -14.76
C PRO A 228 15.19 -18.71 -13.85
N PHE A 229 15.47 -17.59 -13.18
CA PHE A 229 16.62 -17.39 -12.32
C PHE A 229 16.19 -17.18 -10.87
N CYS A 230 16.44 -18.19 -10.04
CA CYS A 230 16.15 -18.20 -8.62
C CYS A 230 17.24 -18.99 -7.90
N ARG A 231 17.47 -18.69 -6.62
CA ARG A 231 18.24 -19.58 -5.75
C ARG A 231 17.43 -20.86 -5.52
N TYR A 232 18.12 -21.92 -5.08
CA TYR A 232 17.44 -23.13 -4.62
C TYR A 232 16.48 -22.76 -3.46
N ASP A 233 15.28 -23.35 -3.44
CA ASP A 233 14.18 -23.05 -2.51
C ASP A 233 13.61 -21.62 -2.55
N SER A 234 13.83 -20.86 -3.63
CA SER A 234 13.16 -19.57 -3.86
C SER A 234 11.89 -19.71 -4.70
N ASN A 235 11.03 -18.69 -4.63
CA ASN A 235 9.85 -18.56 -5.49
C ASN A 235 9.84 -17.18 -6.13
N CYS A 236 10.63 -17.00 -7.19
CA CYS A 236 10.78 -15.70 -7.82
C CYS A 236 9.95 -15.51 -9.08
N TRP A 237 9.55 -14.26 -9.25
CA TRP A 237 8.74 -13.75 -10.33
C TRP A 237 9.43 -12.54 -10.94
N ASP A 238 9.49 -12.51 -12.27
CA ASP A 238 9.93 -11.35 -13.02
C ASP A 238 8.71 -10.47 -13.30
N VAL A 239 8.75 -9.23 -12.83
CA VAL A 239 7.74 -8.19 -13.11
C VAL A 239 8.35 -7.16 -14.06
N LYS A 240 7.71 -7.00 -15.22
CA LYS A 240 8.16 -6.13 -16.30
C LYS A 240 7.19 -4.98 -16.49
N LEU A 241 7.65 -3.76 -16.27
CA LEU A 241 6.94 -2.53 -16.62
C LEU A 241 7.41 -2.09 -18.01
N LYS A 242 6.50 -2.08 -18.97
CA LYS A 242 6.79 -1.68 -20.35
C LYS A 242 6.27 -0.28 -20.58
N PHE A 243 7.11 0.62 -21.07
CA PHE A 243 6.79 2.01 -21.39
C PHE A 243 6.85 2.24 -22.89
N PHE A 244 6.01 3.14 -23.39
CA PHE A 244 5.98 3.57 -24.79
C PHE A 244 5.84 5.08 -24.89
N ASP A 245 6.25 5.64 -26.02
CA ASP A 245 6.09 7.06 -26.33
C ASP A 245 4.81 7.24 -27.16
N PRO A 246 3.77 7.92 -26.64
CA PRO A 246 2.51 8.08 -27.35
C PRO A 246 2.63 9.04 -28.54
N ASP A 247 3.53 10.01 -28.50
CA ASP A 247 3.71 11.03 -29.53
C ASP A 247 4.63 10.55 -30.66
N HIS A 248 5.63 9.72 -30.32
CA HIS A 248 6.59 9.17 -31.26
C HIS A 248 6.43 7.67 -31.43
N GLY A 249 5.42 7.27 -32.20
CA GLY A 249 5.10 5.86 -32.44
C GLY A 249 6.22 5.02 -33.10
N ARG A 250 7.37 5.58 -33.49
CA ARG A 250 8.55 4.82 -33.98
C ARG A 250 9.62 4.60 -32.90
N ARG A 251 9.50 5.25 -31.75
CA ARG A 251 10.46 5.12 -30.64
C ARG A 251 10.37 3.71 -30.05
N ALA A 252 11.52 3.16 -29.69
CA ALA A 252 11.60 1.87 -29.01
C ALA A 252 10.87 1.94 -27.65
N LYS A 253 10.20 0.84 -27.28
CA LYS A 253 9.61 0.72 -25.95
C LYS A 253 10.72 0.49 -24.93
N LYS A 254 10.59 1.03 -23.73
CA LYS A 254 11.53 0.83 -22.62
C LYS A 254 10.94 -0.21 -21.67
N ILE A 255 11.72 -1.19 -21.24
CA ILE A 255 11.30 -2.18 -20.26
C ILE A 255 12.11 -1.98 -18.99
N TYR A 256 11.44 -2.02 -17.85
CA TYR A 256 12.03 -2.14 -16.52
C TYR A 256 11.62 -3.47 -15.92
N ARG A 257 12.59 -4.27 -15.46
CA ARG A 257 12.34 -5.59 -14.87
C ARG A 257 12.84 -5.64 -13.43
N PHE A 258 11.94 -6.08 -12.57
CA PHE A 258 12.17 -6.45 -11.18
C PHE A 258 12.10 -7.96 -11.05
N THR A 259 13.01 -8.57 -10.28
CA THR A 259 12.90 -9.98 -9.90
C THR A 259 12.57 -10.02 -8.42
N ILE A 260 11.45 -10.66 -8.05
CA ILE A 260 10.89 -10.62 -6.71
C ILE A 260 10.74 -12.04 -6.19
N ASP A 261 11.34 -12.35 -5.06
CA ASP A 261 11.15 -13.62 -4.36
C ASP A 261 10.02 -13.50 -3.35
N VAL A 262 8.99 -14.35 -3.50
CA VAL A 262 7.78 -14.38 -2.66
C VAL A 262 7.70 -15.62 -1.79
N ILE A 263 8.82 -16.34 -1.60
CA ILE A 263 8.83 -17.56 -0.79
C ILE A 263 8.49 -17.30 0.69
N ASP A 264 8.92 -16.16 1.22
CA ASP A 264 8.68 -15.77 2.61
C ASP A 264 7.51 -14.77 2.74
N LEU A 265 7.13 -14.50 3.99
CA LEU A 265 6.02 -13.64 4.37
C LEU A 265 6.12 -12.23 3.78
N VAL A 266 7.30 -11.62 3.92
CA VAL A 266 7.61 -10.34 3.30
C VAL A 266 8.45 -10.65 2.06
N PRO A 267 7.94 -10.39 0.84
CA PRO A 267 8.71 -10.61 -0.36
C PRO A 267 9.97 -9.74 -0.40
N VAL A 268 10.92 -10.11 -1.25
CA VAL A 268 12.19 -9.38 -1.39
C VAL A 268 12.58 -9.19 -2.85
N THR A 269 13.23 -8.06 -3.14
CA THR A 269 13.80 -7.79 -4.48
C THR A 269 15.15 -8.48 -4.63
N LEU A 270 15.36 -9.15 -5.75
CA LEU A 270 16.62 -9.80 -6.09
C LEU A 270 17.43 -8.95 -7.08
N GLY A 271 18.52 -8.39 -6.59
CA GLY A 271 19.44 -7.57 -7.38
C GLY A 271 18.87 -6.19 -7.73
N HIS A 272 19.49 -5.52 -8.71
CA HIS A 272 19.09 -4.20 -9.19
C HIS A 272 18.06 -4.28 -10.32
N VAL A 273 17.25 -3.23 -10.44
CA VAL A 273 16.32 -3.05 -11.56
C VAL A 273 17.10 -3.13 -12.87
N ARG A 274 16.64 -3.98 -13.79
CA ARG A 274 17.22 -4.10 -15.12
C ARG A 274 16.39 -3.30 -16.10
N SER A 275 17.02 -2.56 -17.01
CA SER A 275 16.30 -1.84 -18.04
C SER A 275 16.93 -2.02 -19.43
N TRP A 276 16.10 -2.08 -20.46
CA TRP A 276 16.54 -2.17 -21.85
C TRP A 276 15.46 -1.65 -22.81
N SER A 277 15.84 -1.38 -24.05
CA SER A 277 14.91 -0.96 -25.10
C SER A 277 14.55 -2.16 -25.99
N VAL A 278 13.28 -2.25 -26.38
CA VAL A 278 12.81 -3.24 -27.36
C VAL A 278 12.24 -2.53 -28.60
N PRO A 279 12.53 -3.03 -29.81
CA PRO A 279 11.86 -2.58 -31.03
C PRO A 279 10.34 -2.68 -30.89
N LYS A 280 9.64 -1.88 -31.71
CA LYS A 280 8.17 -1.79 -31.67
C LYS A 280 7.49 -3.14 -31.87
#